data_AF-A0A524HN01-F1
#
_entry.id   AF-A0A524HN01-F1
#
_cell.length_a   1.000
_cell.length_b   1.000
_cell.length_c   1.000
_cell.angle_alpha   90.00
_cell.angle_beta   90.00
_cell.angle_gamma   90.00
#
_symmetry.space_group_name_H-M   'P 1'
#
loop_
_entity.id
_entity.type
_entity.pdbx_description
1 polymer ?
#
loop_
_entity_poly.entity_id
_entity_poly.type
_entity_poly.pdbx_seq_one_letter_code
_entity_poly.pdbx_strand_id
1 'polypeptide(L)'
;MDKLLAGLQQQLESGVEVVGFVSNDGDTPHSSGYDFLAVWKMPNKEAVLRFEQFVESSGLHEYYEQVNTRGQTMEMEAVVAALLNPRK
;
A
#
# COMPACT_ATOMS: atom_id res chain seq x y z
N MET A 1 0.14 -11.72 -17.53
CA MET A 1 0.56 -10.30 -17.57
C MET A 1 -0.59 -9.39 -17.99
N ASP A 2 -1.25 -9.65 -19.12
CA ASP A 2 -2.34 -8.80 -19.64
C ASP A 2 -3.54 -8.59 -18.69
N LYS A 3 -3.97 -9.65 -17.98
CA LYS A 3 -5.09 -9.54 -17.01
C LYS A 3 -4.73 -8.71 -15.78
N LEU A 4 -3.46 -8.74 -15.35
CA LEU A 4 -3.00 -7.97 -14.20
C LEU A 4 -2.96 -6.48 -14.54
N LEU A 5 -2.40 -6.14 -15.71
CA LEU A 5 -2.35 -4.76 -16.20
C LEU A 5 -3.76 -4.19 -16.42
N ALA A 6 -4.66 -4.96 -17.04
CA ALA A 6 -6.04 -4.55 -17.20
C ALA A 6 -6.76 -4.34 -15.87
N GLY A 7 -6.56 -5.24 -14.90
CA GLY A 7 -7.13 -5.12 -13.56
C GLY A 7 -6.61 -3.90 -12.81
N LEU A 8 -5.30 -3.61 -12.88
CA LEU A 8 -4.72 -2.40 -12.33
C LEU A 8 -5.30 -1.13 -12.98
N GLN A 9 -5.43 -1.11 -14.31
CA GLN A 9 -5.99 0.02 -15.02
C GLN A 9 -7.44 0.32 -14.61
N GLN A 10 -8.25 -0.72 -14.40
CA GLN A 10 -9.61 -0.57 -13.86
C GLN A 10 -9.61 0.04 -12.45
N GLN A 11 -8.65 -0.32 -11.58
CA GLN A 11 -8.53 0.30 -10.26
C GLN A 11 -8.19 1.80 -10.38
N LEU A 12 -7.27 2.17 -11.27
CA LEU A 12 -6.91 3.57 -11.51
C LEU A 12 -8.11 4.39 -12.00
N GLU A 13 -8.90 3.85 -12.92
CA GLU A 13 -10.14 4.47 -13.39
C GLU A 13 -11.19 4.66 -12.29
N SER A 14 -11.14 3.85 -11.22
CA SER A 14 -12.01 3.98 -10.05
C SER A 14 -11.55 5.05 -9.04
N GLY A 15 -10.49 5.78 -9.36
CA GLY A 15 -9.95 6.87 -8.53
C GLY A 15 -8.85 6.44 -7.57
N VAL A 16 -8.31 5.22 -7.71
CA VAL A 16 -7.10 4.81 -7.00
C VAL A 16 -5.91 5.56 -7.59
N GLU A 17 -5.13 6.22 -6.74
CA GLU A 17 -3.94 6.96 -7.14
C GLU A 17 -2.67 6.18 -6.74
N VAL A 18 -1.73 6.02 -7.68
CA VAL A 18 -0.37 5.57 -7.37
C VAL A 18 0.39 6.76 -6.79
N VAL A 19 0.79 6.68 -5.52
CA VAL A 19 1.71 7.67 -4.93
C VAL A 19 3.14 7.37 -5.38
N GLY A 20 3.51 6.08 -5.43
CA GLY A 20 4.79 5.67 -5.99
C GLY A 20 5.07 4.18 -5.84
N PHE A 21 6.00 3.70 -6.67
CA PHE A 21 6.68 2.41 -6.54
C PHE A 21 8.16 2.69 -6.29
N VAL A 22 8.73 2.04 -5.27
CA VAL A 22 10.08 2.33 -4.79
C VAL A 22 10.83 1.02 -4.68
N SER A 23 12.06 0.99 -5.23
CA SER A 23 13.05 -0.03 -4.87
C SER A 23 13.63 0.38 -3.53
N ASN A 24 13.54 -0.50 -2.54
CA ASN A 24 14.01 -0.20 -1.19
C ASN A 24 15.54 -0.24 -1.13
N ASP A 25 16.16 0.77 -0.52
CA ASP A 25 17.60 0.79 -0.30
C ASP A 25 17.94 -0.09 0.91
N GLY A 26 18.66 -1.19 0.65
CA GLY A 26 18.94 -2.22 1.65
C GLY A 26 19.79 -1.76 2.84
N ASP A 27 20.48 -0.62 2.72
CA ASP A 27 21.27 0.01 3.78
C ASP A 27 20.47 0.99 4.65
N THR A 28 19.15 1.12 4.42
CA THR A 28 18.25 1.92 5.25
C THR A 28 18.28 1.43 6.71
N PRO A 29 18.59 2.30 7.70
CA PRO A 29 18.55 1.92 9.11
C PRO A 29 17.16 1.43 9.52
N HIS A 30 17.10 0.30 10.22
CA HIS A 30 15.84 -0.37 10.60
C HIS A 30 14.94 -0.73 9.41
N SER A 31 15.55 -1.13 8.28
CA SER A 31 14.83 -1.59 7.09
C SER A 31 13.80 -2.68 7.41
N SER A 32 12.69 -2.66 6.67
CA SER A 32 11.65 -3.70 6.72
C SER A 32 12.13 -5.06 6.22
N GLY A 33 13.25 -5.10 5.48
CA GLY A 33 13.78 -6.31 4.84
C GLY A 33 13.15 -6.66 3.49
N TYR A 34 12.20 -5.87 2.99
CA TYR A 34 11.56 -6.08 1.69
C TYR A 34 12.25 -5.29 0.58
N ASP A 35 12.26 -5.82 -0.64
CA ASP A 35 12.94 -5.23 -1.79
C ASP A 35 12.20 -4.05 -2.42
N PHE A 36 10.87 -4.00 -2.27
CA PHE A 36 10.03 -3.01 -2.93
C PHE A 36 8.96 -2.46 -1.99
N LEU A 37 8.57 -1.20 -2.23
CA LEU A 37 7.45 -0.55 -1.59
C LEU A 37 6.50 0.01 -2.66
N ALA A 38 5.20 -0.24 -2.49
CA ALA A 38 4.16 0.39 -3.29
C ALA A 38 3.24 1.21 -2.38
N VAL A 39 3.06 2.49 -2.68
CA VAL A 39 2.20 3.39 -1.91
C VAL A 39 1.04 3.85 -2.77
N TRP A 40 -0.17 3.70 -2.24
CA TRP A 40 -1.42 3.96 -2.92
C TRP A 40 -2.26 4.92 -2.08
N LYS A 41 -2.94 5.86 -2.74
CA LYS A 41 -3.96 6.69 -2.12
C LYS A 41 -5.32 6.26 -2.65
N MET A 42 -6.17 5.84 -1.70
CA MET A 42 -7.49 5.30 -2.00
C MET A 42 -8.55 6.39 -1.80
N PRO A 43 -9.52 6.53 -2.71
CA PRO A 43 -10.51 7.61 -2.65
C PRO A 43 -11.53 7.40 -1.52
N ASN A 44 -11.79 6.15 -1.14
CA ASN A 44 -12.71 5.79 -0.06
C ASN A 44 -12.47 4.33 0.38
N LYS A 45 -13.14 3.93 1.47
CA LYS A 45 -13.01 2.58 2.05
C LYS A 45 -13.51 1.47 1.11
N GLU A 46 -14.48 1.75 0.26
CA GLU A 46 -15.00 0.75 -0.68
C GLU A 46 -13.96 0.42 -1.76
N ALA A 47 -13.28 1.44 -2.29
CA ALA A 47 -12.17 1.26 -3.22
C ALA A 47 -11.02 0.45 -2.59
N VAL A 48 -10.71 0.66 -1.30
CA VAL A 48 -9.74 -0.17 -0.56
C VAL A 48 -10.12 -1.64 -0.63
N LEU A 49 -11.38 -1.99 -0.32
CA LEU A 49 -11.83 -3.38 -0.29
C LEU A 49 -11.81 -4.03 -1.67
N ARG A 50 -12.20 -3.30 -2.72
CA ARG A 50 -12.14 -3.79 -4.10
C ARG A 50 -10.69 -4.02 -4.55
N PHE A 51 -9.78 -3.11 -4.19
CA PHE A 51 -8.37 -3.24 -4.51
C PHE A 51 -7.74 -4.46 -3.81
N GLU A 52 -8.03 -4.66 -2.52
CA GLU A 52 -7.58 -5.83 -1.76
C GLU A 52 -8.08 -7.15 -2.39
N GLN A 53 -9.35 -7.22 -2.79
CA GLN A 53 -9.92 -8.39 -3.47
C GLN A 53 -9.26 -8.64 -4.83
N PHE A 54 -8.98 -7.58 -5.59
CA PHE A 54 -8.24 -7.68 -6.83
C PHE A 54 -6.84 -8.26 -6.61
N VAL A 55 -6.08 -7.75 -5.62
CA VAL A 55 -4.73 -8.25 -5.32
C VAL A 55 -4.78 -9.72 -4.91
N GLU A 56 -5.70 -10.10 -4.02
CA GLU A 56 -5.88 -11.49 -3.59
C GLU A 56 -6.19 -12.43 -4.77
N SER A 57 -7.08 -12.01 -5.67
CA SER A 57 -7.49 -12.82 -6.83
C SER A 57 -6.52 -12.78 -8.01
N SER A 58 -5.54 -11.89 -8.00
CA SER A 58 -4.60 -11.69 -9.11
C SER A 58 -3.50 -12.77 -9.21
N GLY A 59 -3.33 -13.58 -8.17
CA GLY A 59 -2.22 -14.52 -8.06
C GLY A 59 -0.85 -13.85 -7.81
N LEU A 60 -0.81 -12.54 -7.54
CA LEU A 60 0.43 -11.81 -7.27
C LEU A 60 1.24 -12.40 -6.11
N HIS A 61 0.53 -12.93 -5.10
CA HIS A 61 1.12 -13.58 -3.93
C HIS A 61 1.96 -14.83 -4.25
N GLU A 62 1.84 -15.40 -5.45
CA GLU A 62 2.67 -16.53 -5.87
C GLU A 62 4.08 -16.10 -6.30
N TYR A 63 4.28 -14.81 -6.59
CA TYR A 63 5.52 -14.29 -7.16
C TYR A 63 6.41 -13.58 -6.14
N TYR A 64 5.84 -13.09 -5.03
CA TYR A 64 6.59 -12.38 -4.00
C TYR A 64 5.87 -12.40 -2.64
N GLU A 65 6.65 -12.22 -1.57
CA GLU A 65 6.14 -12.01 -0.22
C GLU A 65 5.74 -10.54 -0.02
N GLN A 66 4.61 -10.30 0.64
CA GLN A 66 4.15 -8.95 0.94
C GLN A 66 3.53 -8.81 2.32
N VAL A 67 3.70 -7.64 2.92
CA VAL A 67 2.96 -7.19 4.10
C VAL A 67 2.24 -5.91 3.75
N ASN A 68 0.94 -5.88 4.00
CA ASN A 68 0.09 -4.74 3.71
C ASN A 68 -0.23 -3.96 4.99
N THR A 69 -0.18 -2.64 4.89
CA THR A 69 -0.76 -1.74 5.88
C THR A 69 -1.80 -0.84 5.22
N ARG A 70 -2.83 -0.46 5.98
CA ARG A 70 -3.87 0.45 5.53
C ARG A 70 -4.31 1.35 6.68
N GLY A 71 -4.72 2.57 6.35
CA GLY A 71 -5.17 3.52 7.35
C GLY A 71 -5.79 4.75 6.71
N GLN A 72 -6.13 5.70 7.57
CA GLN A 72 -6.46 7.06 7.16
C GLN A 72 -5.21 7.91 7.30
N THR A 73 -5.03 8.89 6.40
CA THR A 73 -4.00 9.90 6.55
C THR A 73 -4.24 10.70 7.82
N MET A 74 -3.16 10.97 8.55
CA MET A 74 -3.18 11.79 9.76
C MET A 74 -2.20 12.94 9.57
N GLU A 75 -2.55 14.10 10.13
CA GLU A 75 -1.62 15.23 10.20
C GLU A 75 -0.41 14.87 11.07
N MET A 76 0.75 15.46 10.74
CA MET A 76 2.02 15.17 11.39
C MET A 76 1.95 15.40 12.91
N GLU A 77 1.30 16.48 13.35
CA GLU A 77 1.14 16.83 14.76
C GLU A 77 0.38 15.74 15.52
N ALA A 78 -0.65 15.16 14.91
CA ALA A 78 -1.43 14.09 15.52
C ALA A 78 -0.62 12.79 15.65
N VAL A 79 0.22 12.47 14.66
CA VAL A 79 1.13 11.32 14.70
C VAL A 79 2.18 11.50 15.79
N VAL A 80 2.84 12.66 15.85
CA VAL A 80 3.84 12.97 16.88
C VAL A 80 3.25 12.90 18.29
N ALA A 81 2.05 13.47 18.48
CA ALA A 81 1.36 13.40 19.77
C ALA A 81 1.06 11.95 20.20
N ALA A 82 0.70 11.08 19.26
CA ALA A 82 0.45 9.66 19.52
C ALA A 82 1.73 8.88 19.84
N LEU A 83 2.86 9.21 19.20
CA LEU A 83 4.16 8.58 19.45
C LEU A 83 4.72 8.94 20.84
N LEU A 84 4.53 10.18 21.29
CA LEU A 84 5.02 10.66 22.59
C LEU A 84 4.12 10.21 23.76
N ASN A 85 2.88 9.84 23.49
CA ASN A 85 1.93 9.31 24.48
C ASN A 85 1.41 7.94 24.04
N PRO A 86 2.28 6.92 23.97
CA PRO A 86 1.87 5.60 23.53
C PRO A 86 0.79 5.08 24.48
N ARG A 87 -0.36 4.67 23.92
CA ARG A 87 -1.38 3.98 24.71
C ARG A 87 -0.75 2.70 25.26
N LYS A 88 -0.82 2.51 26.57
CA LYS A 88 -0.42 1.26 27.24
C LYS A 88 -1.31 0.11 26.80
#